data_AF-A0A849BL54-F1
#
_entry.id   AF-A0A849BL54-F1
#
_cell.length_a   1.000
_cell.length_b   1.000
_cell.length_c   1.000
_cell.angle_alpha   90.00
_cell.angle_beta   90.00
_cell.angle_gamma   90.00
#
_symmetry.space_group_name_H-M   'P 1'
#
loop_
_entity.id
_entity.type
_entity.pdbx_description
1 polymer ?
#
loop_
_entity_poly.entity_id
_entity_poly.type
_entity_poly.pdbx_seq_one_letter_code
_entity_poly.pdbx_strand_id
1 'polypeptide(L)' 'MDVTRQEDLRERNSAALLSRVVAAAEPPSRASLAAATGLTRTTVSALVDQMLLAGLLEEVDPPGP' A
#
# COMPACT_ATOMS: atom_id res chain seq x y z
N MET A 1 -5.61 -23.16 -3.78
CA MET A 1 -6.11 -21.86 -4.28
C MET A 1 -5.53 -21.67 -5.68
N ASP A 2 -6.36 -21.25 -6.63
CA ASP A 2 -5.96 -21.06 -8.03
C ASP A 2 -5.07 -19.81 -8.18
N VAL A 3 -3.94 -19.94 -8.89
CA VAL A 3 -2.93 -18.88 -9.07
C VAL A 3 -3.54 -17.62 -9.66
N THR A 4 -4.44 -17.78 -10.64
CA THR A 4 -5.11 -16.68 -11.34
C THR A 4 -5.90 -15.78 -10.39
N ARG A 5 -6.53 -16.37 -9.37
CA ARG A 5 -7.31 -15.64 -8.36
C ARG A 5 -6.41 -14.85 -7.42
N GLN A 6 -5.23 -15.40 -7.11
CA GLN A 6 -4.27 -14.75 -6.23
C GLN A 6 -3.63 -13.53 -6.93
N GLU A 7 -3.36 -13.63 -8.23
CA GLU A 7 -2.85 -12.53 -9.03
C GLU A 7 -3.88 -11.39 -9.13
N ASP A 8 -5.12 -11.68 -9.50
CA ASP A 8 -6.22 -10.70 -9.54
C ASP A 8 -6.43 -10.01 -8.17
N LEU A 9 -6.36 -10.76 -7.07
CA LEU A 9 -6.45 -10.18 -5.74
C LEU A 9 -5.28 -9.24 -5.42
N ARG A 10 -4.05 -9.62 -5.80
CA ARG A 10 -2.87 -8.78 -5.60
C ARG A 10 -2.96 -7.49 -6.40
N GLU A 11 -3.40 -7.56 -7.66
CA GLU A 11 -3.62 -6.38 -8.51
C GLU A 11 -4.65 -5.43 -7.91
N ARG A 12 -5.80 -5.96 -7.46
CA ARG A 12 -6.83 -5.16 -6.79
C ARG A 12 -6.34 -4.51 -5.51
N ASN A 13 -5.58 -5.25 -4.69
CA ASN A 13 -5.03 -4.72 -3.45
C ASN A 13 -3.99 -3.61 -3.74
N SER A 14 -3.13 -3.80 -4.75
CA SER A 14 -2.19 -2.77 -5.21
C SER A 14 -2.91 -1.51 -5.68
N ALA A 15 -3.94 -1.67 -6.52
CA ALA A 15 -4.72 -0.54 -7.02
C ALA A 15 -5.42 0.23 -5.88
N ALA A 16 -6.01 -0.48 -4.93
CA ALA A 16 -6.66 0.13 -3.77
C ALA A 16 -5.64 0.89 -2.90
N LEU A 17 -4.47 0.30 -2.63
CA LEU A 17 -3.43 0.94 -1.82
C LEU A 17 -2.87 2.20 -2.51
N LEU A 18 -2.50 2.10 -3.79
CA LEU A 18 -1.98 3.23 -4.55
C LEU A 18 -3.01 4.36 -4.64
N SER A 19 -4.29 4.04 -4.87
CA SER A 19 -5.36 5.03 -4.88
C SER A 19 -5.47 5.78 -3.54
N ARG A 20 -5.27 5.09 -2.40
CA ARG A 20 -5.27 5.74 -1.08
C ARG A 20 -4.06 6.64 -0.86
N VAL A 21 -2.89 6.25 -1.35
CA VAL A 21 -1.70 7.10 -1.25
C VAL A 21 -1.88 8.37 -2.09
N VAL A 22 -2.32 8.24 -3.34
CA VAL A 22 -2.53 9.38 -4.26
C VAL A 22 -3.61 10.35 -3.77
N ALA A 23 -4.64 9.85 -3.08
CA ALA A 23 -5.72 10.68 -2.57
C ALA A 23 -5.39 11.36 -1.21
N ALA A 24 -4.26 11.03 -0.58
CA ALA A 24 -3.92 11.57 0.73
C ALA A 24 -3.36 12.99 0.61
N ALA A 25 -3.83 13.90 1.47
CA ALA A 25 -3.31 15.27 1.54
C ALA A 25 -1.88 15.34 2.13
N GLU A 26 -1.53 14.37 2.97
CA GLU A 26 -0.22 14.20 3.59
C GLU A 26 0.25 12.76 3.43
N PRO A 27 1.57 12.49 3.43
CA PRO A 27 2.11 11.13 3.33
C PRO A 27 1.50 10.19 4.39
N PRO A 28 0.76 9.14 3.99
CA PRO A 28 0.09 8.27 4.95
C PRO A 28 1.08 7.25 5.53
N SER A 29 0.92 6.92 6.81
CA SER A 29 1.65 5.80 7.41
C SER A 29 1.13 4.44 6.89
N ARG A 30 1.98 3.41 6.91
CA ARG A 30 1.55 2.03 6.60
C ARG A 30 0.39 1.57 7.49
N ALA A 31 0.36 2.03 8.74
CA ALA A 31 -0.73 1.73 9.67
C ALA A 31 -2.06 2.38 9.26
N SER A 32 -2.04 3.66 8.83
CA SER A 32 -3.27 4.32 8.36
C SER A 32 -3.75 3.75 7.04
N LEU A 33 -2.85 3.33 6.15
CA LEU A 33 -3.20 2.62 4.91
C LEU A 33 -3.91 1.29 5.19
N ALA A 34 -3.42 0.50 6.14
CA ALA A 34 -4.07 -0.75 6.54
C ALA A 34 -5.50 -0.51 7.05
N ALA A 35 -5.69 0.50 7.91
CA ALA A 35 -7.01 0.88 8.42
C ALA A 35 -7.94 1.36 7.28
N ALA A 36 -7.43 2.18 6.35
CA ALA A 36 -8.23 2.78 5.28
C ALA A 36 -8.61 1.78 4.16
N THR A 37 -7.77 0.76 3.93
CA THR A 37 -7.98 -0.26 2.89
C THR A 37 -8.66 -1.53 3.42
N GLY A 38 -8.68 -1.75 4.74
CA GLY A 38 -9.13 -3.01 5.35
C GLY A 38 -8.14 -4.17 5.16
N LEU A 39 -6.96 -3.91 4.60
CA LEU A 39 -5.90 -4.90 4.42
C LEU A 39 -5.14 -5.11 5.73
N THR A 40 -4.53 -6.29 5.88
CA THR A 40 -3.65 -6.54 7.02
C THR A 40 -2.39 -5.67 6.93
N ARG A 41 -1.77 -5.38 8.07
CA ARG A 41 -0.48 -4.67 8.12
C ARG A 41 0.59 -5.39 7.30
N THR A 42 0.65 -6.71 7.37
CA THR A 42 1.60 -7.52 6.60
C THR A 42 1.39 -7.37 5.09
N THR A 43 0.13 -7.41 4.63
CA THR A 43 -0.21 -7.20 3.21
C THR A 43 0.17 -5.79 2.76
N VAL A 44 -0.14 -4.78 3.56
CA VAL A 44 0.22 -3.39 3.25
C VAL A 44 1.74 -3.21 3.17
N SER A 45 2.50 -3.70 4.14
CA SER A 45 3.97 -3.60 4.09
C SER A 45 4.53 -4.27 2.83
N ALA A 46 4.08 -5.49 2.51
CA ALA A 46 4.57 -6.20 1.32
C ALA A 46 4.27 -5.45 0.02
N LEU A 47 3.11 -4.79 -0.09
CA LEU A 47 2.75 -4.01 -1.27
C LEU A 47 3.53 -2.68 -1.34
N VAL A 48 3.67 -1.99 -0.22
CA VAL A 48 4.48 -0.76 -0.12
C VAL A 48 5.93 -1.05 -0.50
N ASP A 49 6.53 -2.12 0.05
CA ASP A 49 7.90 -2.51 -0.27
C ASP A 49 8.08 -2.80 -1.76
N GLN A 50 7.10 -3.46 -2.40
CA GLN A 50 7.11 -3.69 -3.85
C GLN A 50 7.03 -2.39 -4.66
N MET A 51 6.19 -1.45 -4.23
CA MET A 51 6.04 -0.17 -4.91
C MET A 51 7.27 0.72 -4.72
N LEU A 52 7.92 0.69 -3.55
CA LEU A 52 9.21 1.33 -3.31
C LEU A 52 10.28 0.75 -4.24
N LEU A 53 10.37 -0.58 -4.33
CA LEU A 53 11.31 -1.25 -5.24
C LEU A 53 11.04 -0.93 -6.72
N ALA A 54 9.78 -0.73 -7.10
CA ALA A 54 9.38 -0.32 -8.44
C ALA A 54 9.51 1.19 -8.69
N GLY A 55 9.88 1.99 -7.68
CA GLY A 55 9.98 3.45 -7.79
C GLY A 55 8.65 4.18 -7.91
N LEU A 56 7.54 3.53 -7.53
CA LEU A 56 6.20 4.13 -7.55
C LEU A 56 5.90 4.95 -6.29
N LEU A 57 6.54 4.61 -5.18
CA LEU A 57 6.43 5.31 -3.91
C LEU A 57 7.81 5.75 -3.44
N GLU A 58 7.81 6.73 -2.55
CA GLU A 58 8.96 7.13 -1.75
C GLU A 58 8.55 7.13 -0.27
N GLU A 59 9.45 6.68 0.60
CA GLU A 59 9.24 6.74 2.04
C GLU A 59 9.89 8.01 2.56
N VAL A 60 9.11 8.81 3.29
CA VAL A 60 9.57 10.08 3.86
C VAL A 60 9.69 9.94 5.37
N ASP A 61 10.56 10.76 5.97
CA ASP A 61 10.64 10.85 7.42
C ASP A 61 9.27 11.26 7.99
N PRO A 62 8.90 10.74 9.18
CA PRO A 62 7.71 11.21 9.84
C PRO A 62 7.80 12.73 10.06
N PRO A 63 6.66 13.44 10.06
CA PRO A 63 6.67 14.85 10.41
C PRO A 63 7.38 15.04 11.74
N GLY A 64 8.27 16.04 11.80
CA GLY A 64 9.04 16.36 12.99
C GLY A 64 8.15 16.70 14.21
N PRO A 65 8.73 16.79 15.41
CA PRO A 65 8.01 17.14 16.62
C PRO A 65 7.37 18.54 16.57
#